data_AF-A0A6J0XF05-F1
#
_entry.id   AF-A0A6J0XF05-F1
#
_cell.length_a   1.000
_cell.length_b   1.000
_cell.length_c   1.000
_cell.angle_alpha   90.00
_cell.angle_beta   90.00
_cell.angle_gamma   90.00
#
_symmetry.space_group_name_H-M   'P 1'
#
loop_
_entity.id
_entity.type
_entity.pdbx_description
1 polymer ?
#
loop_
_entity_poly.entity_id
_entity_poly.type
_entity_poly.pdbx_seq_one_letter_code
_entity_poly.pdbx_strand_id
1 'polypeptide(L)'
;MNASASVGGPLPPPSTGPAAALPPGSAARALHVELPSQQRRLRHLRNIAARNIVNRNGHQLLDTYFTLHLCNTEKVYKEFYRSEVIKNSLNPTWRSLDFGIMPDRLDTSVSCFVVKIWGGKEDIYQLLIEWKVCLDGLKYLGQQIHARNQNEIIFGLNDGYYGAPFEHKGYSNVQKNILLQVDQNCVRNSYDVFSLLRLHRAQCAIKQTQVTVQKIGKEIEEKLRLTSTSNGLKKESECLQLKILVLRNELERQKKALGREVVFLHKEQIALQDKGSAFSAEHLKLQLQKESLNELRKECTAKRELFLKTNAQLTIRCRQLLSELSYIYPIDLNEHRDYFVCGVKLPNSEDFQAKDDGSIAVALGYTAHLVSMISFFLQVPLRYPVIHKGSRSTIKDNINDKLTEKEREFPLYPKGGEKLQFDYGVYLLNKNIAQLRYQHGLGTPDLRQTLPNLKNFMEHGLMVRW
;
A
#
# COMPACT_ATOMS: atom_id res chain seq x y z
N MET A 1 22.18 19.22 -42.03
CA MET A 1 23.11 18.68 -43.04
C MET A 1 23.19 17.17 -42.87
N ASN A 2 22.85 16.48 -43.96
CA ASN A 2 23.13 15.09 -44.35
C ASN A 2 22.66 13.95 -43.41
N ALA A 3 21.55 13.24 -43.66
CA ALA A 3 21.15 12.41 -44.81
C ALA A 3 21.77 10.99 -44.82
N SER A 4 20.88 9.98 -44.69
CA SER A 4 20.86 8.65 -45.35
C SER A 4 22.06 7.69 -45.13
N ALA A 5 21.97 6.37 -45.17
CA ALA A 5 21.00 5.48 -45.80
C ALA A 5 21.04 4.07 -45.17
N SER A 6 19.91 3.39 -45.28
CA SER A 6 19.67 1.96 -45.12
C SER A 6 20.08 1.15 -46.36
N VAL A 7 20.67 -0.04 -46.16
CA VAL A 7 20.70 -1.18 -47.10
C VAL A 7 20.77 -2.43 -46.20
N GLY A 8 19.93 -3.47 -46.24
CA GLY A 8 19.19 -4.10 -47.34
C GLY A 8 19.87 -5.43 -47.69
N GLY A 9 19.45 -6.56 -47.10
CA GLY A 9 19.97 -7.90 -47.42
C GLY A 9 18.95 -9.01 -47.12
N PRO A 10 18.90 -10.10 -47.92
CA PRO A 10 17.64 -10.66 -48.43
C PRO A 10 17.08 -11.88 -47.68
N LEU A 11 15.77 -12.04 -47.76
CA LEU A 11 14.97 -13.20 -47.36
C LEU A 11 15.31 -14.45 -48.21
N PRO A 12 15.38 -15.66 -47.62
CA PRO A 12 15.62 -16.89 -48.36
C PRO A 12 14.37 -17.38 -49.12
N PRO A 13 14.54 -18.04 -50.28
CA PRO A 13 13.43 -18.49 -51.12
C PRO A 13 12.71 -19.72 -50.56
N PRO A 14 11.44 -19.95 -50.94
CA PRO A 14 10.65 -21.07 -50.44
C PRO A 14 11.12 -22.40 -51.04
N SER A 15 11.27 -23.40 -50.17
CA SER A 15 11.58 -24.78 -50.53
C SER A 15 10.45 -25.40 -51.36
N THR A 16 10.80 -25.82 -52.57
CA THR A 16 10.00 -26.61 -53.50
C THR A 16 9.58 -27.94 -52.88
N GLY A 17 8.27 -28.12 -52.64
CA GLY A 17 7.70 -29.42 -52.30
C GLY A 17 7.72 -30.37 -53.50
N PRO A 18 7.96 -31.67 -53.30
CA PRO A 18 8.00 -32.63 -54.41
C PRO A 18 6.61 -32.80 -55.02
N ALA A 19 6.56 -32.61 -56.34
CA ALA A 19 5.42 -32.87 -57.20
C ALA A 19 4.96 -34.33 -57.05
N ALA A 20 3.72 -34.52 -56.59
CA ALA A 20 3.06 -35.82 -56.61
C ALA A 20 2.75 -36.19 -58.07
N ALA A 21 3.58 -37.05 -58.65
CA ALA A 21 3.29 -37.71 -59.92
C ALA A 21 2.08 -38.63 -59.76
N LEU A 22 1.01 -38.34 -60.49
CA LEU A 22 -0.14 -39.23 -60.69
C LEU A 22 0.34 -40.51 -61.40
N PRO A 23 0.04 -41.72 -60.90
CA PRO A 23 0.22 -42.94 -61.68
C PRO A 23 -0.80 -43.01 -62.82
N PRO A 24 -0.41 -43.51 -64.00
CA PRO A 24 -1.24 -43.55 -65.20
C PRO A 24 -2.20 -44.74 -65.08
N GLY A 25 -3.48 -44.43 -64.91
CA GLY A 25 -4.53 -45.41 -64.86
C GLY A 25 -5.81 -44.76 -65.31
N SER A 26 -5.85 -44.39 -66.59
CA SER A 26 -7.11 -44.07 -67.27
C SER A 26 -7.98 -45.32 -67.18
N ALA A 27 -8.76 -45.44 -66.10
CA ALA A 27 -9.89 -46.33 -66.06
C ALA A 27 -10.77 -45.89 -67.23
N ALA A 28 -10.75 -46.68 -68.30
CA ALA A 28 -11.70 -46.55 -69.40
C ALA A 28 -13.06 -46.32 -68.76
N ARG A 29 -13.66 -45.15 -69.00
CA ARG A 29 -14.99 -44.84 -68.44
C ARG A 29 -15.89 -45.98 -68.85
N ALA A 30 -16.32 -46.78 -67.89
CA ALA A 30 -17.17 -47.92 -68.13
C ALA A 30 -18.42 -47.40 -68.83
N LEU A 31 -18.64 -47.82 -70.08
CA LEU A 31 -19.87 -47.49 -70.80
C LEU A 31 -21.04 -48.08 -70.01
N HIS A 32 -22.00 -47.25 -69.63
CA HIS A 32 -23.17 -47.72 -68.92
C HIS A 32 -24.01 -48.61 -69.85
N VAL A 33 -24.25 -49.85 -69.43
CA VAL A 33 -25.13 -50.82 -70.11
C VAL A 33 -26.17 -51.28 -69.09
N GLU A 34 -27.45 -51.01 -69.35
CA GLU A 34 -28.54 -51.48 -68.49
C GLU A 34 -28.70 -53.00 -68.63
N LEU A 35 -28.08 -53.77 -67.73
CA LEU A 35 -28.24 -55.22 -67.63
C LEU A 35 -29.13 -55.58 -66.44
N PRO A 36 -30.21 -56.36 -66.61
CA PRO A 36 -31.03 -56.84 -65.50
C PRO A 36 -30.26 -57.66 -64.44
N SER A 37 -29.09 -58.22 -64.80
CA SER A 37 -28.21 -59.00 -63.93
C SER A 37 -27.12 -58.18 -63.23
N GLN A 38 -27.04 -56.86 -63.46
CA GLN A 38 -26.00 -56.02 -62.89
C GLN A 38 -26.19 -55.87 -61.38
N GLN A 39 -25.37 -56.57 -60.58
CA GLN A 39 -25.41 -56.46 -59.12
C GLN A 39 -24.57 -55.27 -58.65
N ARG A 40 -25.21 -54.26 -58.05
CA ARG A 40 -24.51 -53.09 -57.49
C ARG A 40 -24.26 -53.29 -56.00
N ARG A 41 -22.99 -53.23 -55.60
CA ARG A 41 -22.53 -53.42 -54.21
C ARG A 41 -21.92 -52.15 -53.64
N LEU A 42 -21.85 -52.05 -52.32
CA LEU A 42 -21.28 -50.89 -51.62
C LEU A 42 -19.86 -50.53 -52.11
N ARG A 43 -18.99 -51.53 -52.37
CA ARG A 43 -17.64 -51.31 -52.96
C ARG A 43 -17.62 -50.55 -54.30
N HIS A 44 -18.76 -50.42 -54.98
CA HIS A 44 -18.88 -49.68 -56.24
C HIS A 44 -19.28 -48.21 -56.04
N LEU A 45 -19.69 -47.81 -54.84
CA LEU A 45 -20.05 -46.44 -54.51
C LEU A 45 -18.81 -45.55 -54.46
N ARG A 46 -18.80 -44.47 -55.25
CA ARG A 46 -17.69 -43.54 -55.30
C ARG A 46 -18.02 -42.23 -54.61
N ASN A 47 -19.11 -41.56 -54.95
CA ASN A 47 -19.45 -40.27 -54.36
C ASN A 47 -20.94 -40.13 -54.09
N ILE A 48 -21.29 -39.13 -53.26
CA ILE A 48 -22.66 -38.75 -52.95
C ILE A 48 -22.77 -37.23 -53.14
N ALA A 49 -23.90 -36.79 -53.66
CA ALA A 49 -24.27 -35.38 -53.77
C ALA A 49 -25.72 -35.20 -53.34
N ALA A 50 -26.06 -34.02 -52.83
CA ALA A 50 -27.44 -33.63 -52.58
C ALA A 50 -27.75 -32.30 -53.27
N ARG A 51 -29.00 -32.13 -53.69
CA ARG A 51 -29.48 -30.95 -54.43
C ARG A 51 -30.77 -30.40 -53.82
N ASN A 52 -30.90 -29.09 -53.85
CA ASN A 52 -32.06 -28.32 -53.38
C ASN A 52 -32.53 -28.75 -51.97
N ILE A 53 -31.61 -28.80 -51.02
CA ILE A 53 -31.92 -29.15 -49.63
C ILE A 53 -32.83 -28.08 -49.03
N VAL A 54 -34.01 -28.49 -48.54
CA VAL A 54 -35.00 -27.58 -47.94
C VAL A 54 -34.62 -27.29 -46.49
N ASN A 55 -34.45 -26.02 -46.15
CA ASN A 55 -34.13 -25.60 -44.79
C ASN A 55 -35.39 -25.38 -43.95
N ARG A 56 -35.47 -26.01 -42.77
CA ARG A 56 -36.52 -25.79 -41.76
C ARG A 56 -36.14 -24.77 -40.68
N ASN A 57 -34.90 -24.29 -40.68
CA ASN A 57 -34.27 -23.54 -39.57
C ASN A 57 -34.10 -22.04 -39.84
N GLY A 58 -34.88 -21.44 -40.76
CA GLY A 58 -34.92 -19.98 -40.97
C GLY A 58 -33.67 -19.31 -41.59
N HIS A 59 -32.59 -20.04 -41.86
CA HIS A 59 -31.38 -19.53 -42.53
C HIS A 59 -31.44 -19.69 -44.06
N GLN A 60 -30.78 -18.79 -44.81
CA GLN A 60 -30.79 -18.84 -46.29
C GLN A 60 -29.87 -19.92 -46.88
N LEU A 61 -28.80 -20.30 -46.17
CA LEU A 61 -27.81 -21.32 -46.56
C LEU A 61 -27.43 -22.16 -45.33
N LEU A 62 -26.99 -23.41 -45.55
CA LEU A 62 -26.70 -24.41 -44.51
C LEU A 62 -25.29 -25.01 -44.64
N ASP A 63 -24.72 -25.42 -43.50
CA ASP A 63 -23.54 -26.29 -43.44
C ASP A 63 -24.01 -27.74 -43.36
N THR A 64 -23.54 -28.61 -44.26
CA THR A 64 -24.07 -29.98 -44.43
C THR A 64 -23.01 -31.07 -44.47
N TYR A 65 -23.30 -32.22 -43.86
CA TYR A 65 -22.48 -33.45 -43.95
C TYR A 65 -23.37 -34.69 -43.99
N PHE A 66 -22.83 -35.84 -44.42
CA PHE A 66 -23.55 -37.10 -44.38
C PHE A 66 -22.84 -38.18 -43.57
N THR A 67 -23.61 -39.15 -43.09
CA THR A 67 -23.12 -40.38 -42.47
C THR A 67 -23.67 -41.60 -43.21
N LEU A 68 -22.85 -42.65 -43.31
CA LEU A 68 -23.23 -43.94 -43.89
C LEU A 68 -23.37 -44.99 -42.80
N HIS A 69 -24.45 -45.74 -42.89
CA HIS A 69 -24.79 -46.78 -41.95
C HIS A 69 -25.13 -48.07 -42.71
N LEU A 70 -24.60 -49.19 -42.23
CA LEU A 70 -25.10 -50.50 -42.66
C LEU A 70 -26.50 -50.71 -42.08
N CYS A 71 -27.40 -51.31 -42.84
CA CYS A 71 -28.74 -51.63 -42.35
C CYS A 71 -29.11 -53.09 -42.67
N ASN A 72 -29.84 -53.71 -41.76
CA ASN A 72 -30.57 -54.95 -42.01
C ASN A 72 -32.09 -54.64 -42.01
N THR A 73 -32.96 -55.63 -42.25
CA THR A 73 -34.43 -55.45 -42.34
C THR A 73 -35.05 -54.74 -41.13
N GLU A 74 -34.44 -54.85 -39.93
CA GLU A 74 -35.02 -54.34 -38.67
C GLU A 74 -34.11 -53.37 -37.89
N LYS A 75 -32.82 -53.21 -38.23
CA LYS A 75 -31.86 -52.35 -37.49
C LYS A 75 -30.89 -51.59 -38.39
N VAL A 76 -30.58 -50.35 -38.02
CA VAL A 76 -29.51 -49.51 -38.60
C VAL A 76 -28.32 -49.52 -37.63
N TYR A 77 -27.15 -49.92 -38.11
CA TYR A 77 -25.91 -49.98 -37.32
C TYR A 77 -25.27 -48.60 -37.16
N LYS A 78 -24.31 -48.48 -36.24
CA LYS A 78 -23.51 -47.27 -36.04
C LYS A 78 -22.82 -46.84 -37.35
N GLU A 79 -22.63 -45.53 -37.52
CA GLU A 79 -21.94 -44.97 -38.68
C GLU A 79 -20.57 -45.63 -38.87
N PHE A 80 -20.34 -46.18 -40.06
CA PHE A 80 -19.00 -46.64 -40.44
C PHE A 80 -18.21 -45.55 -41.17
N TYR A 81 -18.90 -44.51 -41.65
CA TYR A 81 -18.31 -43.39 -42.35
C TYR A 81 -19.05 -42.08 -42.05
N ARG A 82 -18.27 -41.01 -41.87
CA ARG A 82 -18.73 -39.62 -41.73
C ARG A 82 -17.97 -38.74 -42.71
N SER A 83 -18.68 -37.96 -43.51
CA SER A 83 -18.08 -37.06 -44.50
C SER A 83 -17.56 -35.77 -43.88
N GLU A 84 -16.81 -35.01 -44.68
CA GLU A 84 -16.53 -33.60 -44.45
C GLU A 84 -17.81 -32.74 -44.47
N VAL A 85 -17.73 -31.56 -43.84
CA VAL A 85 -18.82 -30.56 -43.79
C VAL A 85 -18.65 -29.55 -44.93
N ILE A 86 -19.67 -29.39 -45.76
CA ILE A 86 -19.72 -28.40 -46.84
C ILE A 86 -20.54 -27.21 -46.34
N LYS A 87 -19.90 -26.04 -46.28
CA LYS A 87 -20.48 -24.84 -45.68
C LYS A 87 -21.30 -24.01 -46.66
N ASN A 88 -22.31 -23.30 -46.15
CA ASN A 88 -23.14 -22.33 -46.87
C ASN A 88 -23.64 -22.80 -48.26
N SER A 89 -24.11 -24.05 -48.38
CA SER A 89 -24.61 -24.58 -49.66
C SER A 89 -25.84 -25.48 -49.48
N LEU A 90 -26.85 -25.27 -50.31
CA LEU A 90 -28.03 -26.14 -50.43
C LEU A 90 -27.82 -27.26 -51.48
N ASN A 91 -26.64 -27.28 -52.12
CA ASN A 91 -26.28 -28.23 -53.18
C ASN A 91 -24.90 -28.86 -52.91
N PRO A 92 -24.70 -29.59 -51.80
CA PRO A 92 -23.40 -30.19 -51.47
C PRO A 92 -23.02 -31.34 -52.41
N THR A 93 -21.73 -31.46 -52.72
CA THR A 93 -21.13 -32.64 -53.38
C THR A 93 -19.86 -33.00 -52.64
N TRP A 94 -19.85 -34.20 -52.04
CA TRP A 94 -18.77 -34.65 -51.17
C TRP A 94 -17.70 -35.43 -51.94
N ARG A 95 -16.50 -35.55 -51.35
CA ARG A 95 -15.35 -36.26 -51.91
C ARG A 95 -15.65 -37.74 -52.16
N SER A 96 -14.90 -38.33 -53.10
CA SER A 96 -14.94 -39.77 -53.34
C SER A 96 -14.54 -40.59 -52.11
N LEU A 97 -15.29 -41.66 -51.86
CA LEU A 97 -15.03 -42.69 -50.86
C LEU A 97 -13.80 -43.51 -51.26
N ASP A 98 -12.93 -43.79 -50.29
CA ASP A 98 -11.79 -44.70 -50.41
C ASP A 98 -11.97 -45.89 -49.47
N PHE A 99 -12.14 -47.09 -50.04
CA PHE A 99 -12.33 -48.32 -49.28
C PHE A 99 -11.03 -48.88 -48.66
N GLY A 100 -9.85 -48.36 -49.04
CA GLY A 100 -8.56 -48.77 -48.47
C GLY A 100 -8.33 -48.27 -47.04
N ILE A 101 -9.13 -47.30 -46.58
CA ILE A 101 -9.05 -46.68 -45.24
C ILE A 101 -10.16 -47.23 -44.32
N MET A 102 -10.97 -48.18 -44.81
CA MET A 102 -12.10 -48.74 -44.07
C MET A 102 -11.66 -49.86 -43.11
N PRO A 103 -12.44 -50.17 -42.06
CA PRO A 103 -12.08 -51.21 -41.09
C PRO A 103 -11.92 -52.61 -41.72
N ASP A 104 -10.89 -53.38 -41.30
CA ASP A 104 -10.50 -54.71 -41.85
C ASP A 104 -11.62 -55.78 -41.86
N ARG A 105 -12.75 -55.54 -41.18
CA ARG A 105 -13.89 -56.46 -41.07
C ARG A 105 -15.20 -55.91 -41.67
N LEU A 106 -15.12 -54.88 -42.52
CA LEU A 106 -16.29 -54.31 -43.18
C LEU A 106 -16.74 -55.20 -44.36
N ASP A 107 -17.99 -55.67 -44.33
CA ASP A 107 -18.57 -56.37 -45.47
C ASP A 107 -18.94 -55.37 -46.59
N THR A 108 -18.07 -55.27 -47.59
CA THR A 108 -18.25 -54.39 -48.74
C THR A 108 -19.15 -54.99 -49.85
N SER A 109 -19.70 -56.18 -49.63
CA SER A 109 -20.54 -56.91 -50.59
C SER A 109 -22.05 -56.62 -50.49
N VAL A 110 -22.47 -55.77 -49.57
CA VAL A 110 -23.89 -55.41 -49.33
C VAL A 110 -24.52 -54.58 -50.47
N SER A 111 -25.84 -54.69 -50.67
CA SER A 111 -26.62 -53.96 -51.72
C SER A 111 -27.52 -52.83 -51.17
N CYS A 112 -27.64 -52.67 -49.85
CA CYS A 112 -28.46 -51.65 -49.22
C CYS A 112 -27.72 -50.99 -48.06
N PHE A 113 -27.89 -49.67 -47.90
CA PHE A 113 -27.32 -48.89 -46.80
C PHE A 113 -28.22 -47.66 -46.51
N VAL A 114 -28.04 -47.03 -45.35
CA VAL A 114 -28.76 -45.81 -44.97
C VAL A 114 -27.83 -44.62 -45.03
N VAL A 115 -28.30 -43.55 -45.67
CA VAL A 115 -27.65 -42.24 -45.71
C VAL A 115 -28.43 -41.26 -44.86
N LYS A 116 -27.74 -40.59 -43.93
CA LYS A 116 -28.32 -39.48 -43.16
C LYS A 116 -27.58 -38.21 -43.52
N ILE A 117 -28.30 -37.20 -43.99
CA ILE A 117 -27.77 -35.87 -44.28
C ILE A 117 -28.17 -34.95 -43.13
N TRP A 118 -27.15 -34.38 -42.51
CA TRP A 118 -27.26 -33.45 -41.40
C TRP A 118 -26.99 -32.04 -41.93
N GLY A 119 -27.74 -31.06 -41.44
CA GLY A 119 -27.46 -29.67 -41.75
C GLY A 119 -27.77 -28.72 -40.61
N GLY A 120 -27.02 -27.62 -40.57
CA GLY A 120 -26.95 -26.75 -39.42
C GLY A 120 -26.12 -25.49 -39.67
N LYS A 121 -25.90 -24.72 -38.61
CA LYS A 121 -24.99 -23.57 -38.61
C LYS A 121 -24.35 -23.46 -37.22
N GLU A 122 -23.11 -22.97 -37.15
CA GLU A 122 -22.37 -22.77 -35.87
C GLU A 122 -22.34 -24.04 -34.99
N ASP A 123 -22.04 -25.19 -35.60
CA ASP A 123 -21.95 -26.52 -34.98
C ASP A 123 -23.23 -27.11 -34.36
N ILE A 124 -24.38 -26.48 -34.58
CA ILE A 124 -25.69 -27.04 -34.25
C ILE A 124 -26.29 -27.68 -35.50
N TYR A 125 -26.23 -29.02 -35.58
CA TYR A 125 -26.75 -29.78 -36.73
C TYR A 125 -28.03 -30.55 -36.39
N GLN A 126 -28.97 -30.54 -37.33
CA GLN A 126 -30.19 -31.33 -37.28
C GLN A 126 -30.27 -32.26 -38.48
N LEU A 127 -30.94 -33.40 -38.30
CA LEU A 127 -31.17 -34.35 -39.39
C LEU A 127 -32.14 -33.73 -40.40
N LEU A 128 -31.69 -33.58 -41.65
CA LEU A 128 -32.49 -33.01 -42.74
C LEU A 128 -33.12 -34.09 -43.60
N ILE A 129 -32.34 -35.11 -43.97
CA ILE A 129 -32.79 -36.20 -44.84
C ILE A 129 -32.26 -37.51 -44.27
N GLU A 130 -33.15 -38.48 -44.10
CA GLU A 130 -32.79 -39.88 -43.85
C GLU A 130 -33.34 -40.74 -44.98
N TRP A 131 -32.43 -41.45 -45.67
CA TRP A 131 -32.79 -42.26 -46.82
C TRP A 131 -32.16 -43.65 -46.73
N LYS A 132 -33.01 -44.68 -46.71
CA LYS A 132 -32.61 -46.07 -46.97
C LYS A 132 -32.47 -46.32 -48.48
N VAL A 133 -31.24 -46.54 -48.93
CA VAL A 133 -30.88 -46.66 -50.35
C VAL A 133 -30.71 -48.14 -50.70
N CYS A 134 -31.48 -48.61 -51.68
CA CYS A 134 -31.25 -49.91 -52.32
C CYS A 134 -30.53 -49.66 -53.65
N LEU A 135 -29.28 -50.13 -53.77
CA LEU A 135 -28.44 -49.88 -54.96
C LEU A 135 -29.04 -50.45 -56.25
N ASP A 136 -29.81 -51.53 -56.13
CA ASP A 136 -30.47 -52.19 -57.27
C ASP A 136 -31.69 -51.38 -57.79
N GLY A 137 -32.26 -50.48 -56.99
CA GLY A 137 -33.45 -49.66 -57.34
C GLY A 137 -33.15 -48.26 -57.87
N LEU A 138 -31.87 -47.93 -58.08
CA LEU A 138 -31.42 -46.61 -58.50
C LEU A 138 -31.61 -46.37 -60.01
N LYS A 139 -32.23 -45.24 -60.40
CA LYS A 139 -32.42 -44.82 -61.79
C LYS A 139 -31.21 -44.02 -62.29
N TYR A 140 -30.76 -44.31 -63.51
CA TYR A 140 -29.64 -43.60 -64.12
C TYR A 140 -30.05 -42.17 -64.49
N LEU A 141 -29.30 -41.16 -64.02
CA LEU A 141 -29.54 -39.75 -64.31
C LEU A 141 -28.65 -39.23 -65.45
N GLY A 142 -27.50 -39.87 -65.70
CA GLY A 142 -26.55 -39.49 -66.74
C GLY A 142 -25.10 -39.43 -66.26
N GLN A 143 -24.21 -38.91 -67.11
CA GLN A 143 -22.79 -38.72 -66.79
C GLN A 143 -22.49 -37.41 -66.04
N GLN A 144 -23.46 -36.50 -65.94
CA GLN A 144 -23.31 -35.22 -65.25
C GLN A 144 -24.47 -34.98 -64.26
N ILE A 145 -24.16 -34.34 -63.14
CA ILE A 145 -25.11 -34.04 -62.07
C ILE A 145 -26.01 -32.87 -62.49
N HIS A 146 -27.32 -33.10 -62.60
CA HIS A 146 -28.33 -32.06 -62.85
C HIS A 146 -29.29 -31.98 -61.65
N ALA A 147 -29.70 -30.76 -61.24
CA ALA A 147 -30.65 -30.56 -60.15
C ALA A 147 -32.05 -30.35 -60.72
N ARG A 148 -33.02 -31.22 -60.39
CA ARG A 148 -34.40 -31.08 -60.89
C ARG A 148 -35.45 -31.03 -59.76
N ASN A 149 -35.24 -31.77 -58.68
CA ASN A 149 -36.22 -31.88 -57.59
C ASN A 149 -35.71 -31.27 -56.27
N GLN A 150 -36.61 -31.04 -55.31
CA GLN A 150 -36.25 -30.67 -53.93
C GLN A 150 -35.79 -31.92 -53.15
N ASN A 151 -34.79 -31.76 -52.27
CA ASN A 151 -34.20 -32.84 -51.45
C ASN A 151 -33.72 -34.07 -52.26
N GLU A 152 -33.11 -33.85 -53.44
CA GLU A 152 -32.65 -34.91 -54.33
C GLU A 152 -31.26 -35.40 -53.91
N ILE A 153 -31.10 -36.70 -53.59
CA ILE A 153 -29.80 -37.34 -53.33
C ILE A 153 -29.35 -38.11 -54.57
N ILE A 154 -28.10 -37.87 -54.97
CA ILE A 154 -27.47 -38.42 -56.16
C ILE A 154 -26.25 -39.24 -55.75
N PHE A 155 -26.14 -40.46 -56.29
CA PHE A 155 -25.06 -41.41 -56.03
C PHE A 155 -24.20 -41.58 -57.28
N GLY A 156 -22.90 -41.32 -57.17
CA GLY A 156 -21.94 -41.66 -58.22
C GLY A 156 -21.36 -43.05 -58.02
N LEU A 157 -21.56 -43.90 -59.02
CA LEU A 157 -20.95 -45.23 -59.15
C LEU A 157 -19.84 -45.20 -60.21
N ASN A 158 -19.13 -46.31 -60.40
CA ASN A 158 -18.04 -46.43 -61.39
C ASN A 158 -18.48 -46.09 -62.84
N ASP A 159 -19.76 -46.24 -63.18
CA ASP A 159 -20.34 -46.08 -64.51
C ASP A 159 -21.22 -44.83 -64.71
N GLY A 160 -21.46 -44.03 -63.67
CA GLY A 160 -22.14 -42.72 -63.77
C GLY A 160 -22.97 -42.32 -62.54
N TYR A 161 -23.86 -41.33 -62.70
CA TYR A 161 -24.67 -40.79 -61.60
C TYR A 161 -26.10 -41.32 -61.62
N TYR A 162 -26.58 -41.65 -60.43
CA TYR A 162 -27.88 -42.26 -60.20
C TYR A 162 -28.69 -41.49 -59.17
N GLY A 163 -30.00 -41.43 -59.34
CA GLY A 163 -30.95 -40.90 -58.38
C GLY A 163 -32.08 -41.89 -58.13
N ALA A 164 -32.82 -41.72 -57.05
CA ALA A 164 -34.02 -42.52 -56.80
C ALA A 164 -35.27 -41.61 -56.85
N PRO A 165 -36.36 -42.06 -57.51
CA PRO A 165 -37.60 -41.27 -57.56
C PRO A 165 -38.25 -41.16 -56.18
N PHE A 166 -38.73 -39.95 -55.85
CA PHE A 166 -39.51 -39.67 -54.63
C PHE A 166 -41.00 -40.01 -54.89
N GLU A 167 -41.61 -40.72 -53.94
CA GLU A 167 -43.05 -41.00 -53.74
C GLU A 167 -43.84 -42.07 -54.55
N HIS A 168 -44.72 -42.71 -53.78
CA HIS A 168 -46.03 -43.32 -54.06
C HIS A 168 -46.32 -44.01 -55.42
N LYS A 169 -46.75 -45.28 -55.27
CA LYS A 169 -47.63 -46.09 -56.13
C LYS A 169 -47.24 -46.30 -57.60
N GLY A 170 -46.89 -47.56 -57.87
CA GLY A 170 -47.22 -48.28 -59.11
C GLY A 170 -46.38 -47.93 -60.32
N TYR A 171 -45.69 -48.91 -60.90
CA TYR A 171 -45.84 -49.35 -62.30
C TYR A 171 -44.66 -50.26 -62.72
N SER A 172 -45.05 -51.49 -63.03
CA SER A 172 -44.57 -52.39 -64.09
C SER A 172 -43.08 -52.43 -64.45
N ASN A 173 -42.44 -53.55 -64.08
CA ASN A 173 -41.25 -54.09 -64.73
C ASN A 173 -41.53 -54.35 -66.21
N VAL A 174 -40.93 -53.56 -67.10
CA VAL A 174 -40.75 -53.96 -68.51
C VAL A 174 -39.34 -54.53 -68.61
N GLN A 175 -39.21 -55.85 -68.55
CA GLN A 175 -37.94 -56.56 -68.81
C GLN A 175 -37.56 -56.39 -70.29
N LYS A 176 -36.49 -55.64 -70.56
CA LYS A 176 -35.75 -55.73 -71.83
C LYS A 176 -34.62 -56.75 -71.64
N ASN A 177 -34.75 -57.92 -72.26
CA ASN A 177 -33.66 -58.89 -72.37
C ASN A 177 -32.64 -58.38 -73.42
N ILE A 178 -31.40 -58.12 -73.00
CA ILE A 178 -30.28 -57.81 -73.89
C ILE A 178 -29.32 -59.00 -73.87
N LEU A 179 -29.07 -59.60 -75.03
CA LEU A 179 -28.13 -60.70 -75.24
C LEU A 179 -26.70 -60.14 -75.32
N LEU A 180 -25.76 -60.64 -74.50
CA LEU A 180 -24.34 -60.25 -74.52
C LEU A 180 -23.47 -61.31 -75.20
N GLN A 181 -22.67 -60.88 -76.18
CA GLN A 181 -21.66 -61.70 -76.86
C GLN A 181 -20.30 -61.44 -76.20
N VAL A 182 -19.60 -62.50 -75.75
CA VAL A 182 -18.29 -62.39 -75.05
C VAL A 182 -17.20 -63.04 -75.89
N ASP A 183 -16.03 -62.39 -75.97
CA ASP A 183 -14.86 -62.77 -76.76
C ASP A 183 -14.15 -64.04 -76.23
N GLN A 184 -13.82 -64.96 -77.15
CA GLN A 184 -13.34 -66.31 -76.89
C GLN A 184 -11.87 -66.36 -76.44
N ASN A 185 -11.13 -65.25 -76.60
CA ASN A 185 -9.72 -65.12 -76.19
C ASN A 185 -9.50 -65.01 -74.67
N CYS A 186 -10.57 -64.93 -73.88
CA CYS A 186 -10.51 -64.83 -72.43
C CYS A 186 -10.50 -66.17 -71.68
N VAL A 187 -10.39 -67.31 -72.38
CA VAL A 187 -10.48 -68.67 -71.79
C VAL A 187 -9.08 -69.32 -71.69
N ARG A 188 -8.65 -69.73 -70.49
CA ARG A 188 -7.36 -70.42 -70.23
C ARG A 188 -7.57 -71.79 -69.57
N ASN A 189 -6.69 -72.75 -69.86
CA ASN A 189 -6.66 -74.10 -69.26
C ASN A 189 -6.08 -74.10 -67.83
N SER A 190 -6.56 -75.04 -66.99
CA SER A 190 -6.18 -75.18 -65.57
C SER A 190 -4.74 -75.67 -65.35
N TYR A 191 -4.17 -75.38 -64.17
CA TYR A 191 -2.77 -75.65 -63.81
C TYR A 191 -2.41 -77.16 -63.67
N ASP A 192 -1.17 -77.54 -64.04
CA ASP A 192 -0.58 -78.90 -63.90
C ASP A 192 0.02 -79.17 -62.49
N VAL A 193 0.11 -80.45 -62.08
CA VAL A 193 0.51 -80.92 -60.74
C VAL A 193 1.92 -80.44 -60.35
N PHE A 194 2.88 -80.41 -61.27
CA PHE A 194 4.22 -79.89 -60.98
C PHE A 194 4.21 -78.38 -60.70
N SER A 195 3.34 -77.63 -61.37
CA SER A 195 3.16 -76.18 -61.13
C SER A 195 2.52 -75.93 -59.77
N LEU A 196 1.56 -76.77 -59.37
CA LEU A 196 0.94 -76.74 -58.04
C LEU A 196 1.95 -77.07 -56.93
N LEU A 197 2.83 -78.06 -57.13
CA LEU A 197 3.87 -78.40 -56.14
C LEU A 197 4.91 -77.28 -55.96
N ARG A 198 5.28 -76.59 -57.04
CA ARG A 198 6.20 -75.45 -57.00
C ARG A 198 5.57 -74.24 -56.31
N LEU A 199 4.30 -73.96 -56.59
CA LEU A 199 3.50 -72.96 -55.87
C LEU A 199 3.39 -73.29 -54.39
N HIS A 200 3.14 -74.56 -54.04
CA HIS A 200 3.07 -75.01 -52.65
C HIS A 200 4.41 -74.84 -51.92
N ARG A 201 5.54 -75.21 -52.54
CA ARG A 201 6.88 -74.99 -51.95
C ARG A 201 7.20 -73.50 -51.77
N ALA A 202 6.87 -72.65 -52.74
CA ALA A 202 7.02 -71.20 -52.61
C ALA A 202 6.12 -70.65 -51.48
N GLN A 203 4.87 -71.14 -51.38
CA GLN A 203 3.95 -70.80 -50.30
C GLN A 203 4.49 -71.24 -48.93
N CYS A 204 5.13 -72.42 -48.83
CA CYS A 204 5.81 -72.88 -47.61
C CYS A 204 7.00 -71.97 -47.24
N ALA A 205 7.85 -71.60 -48.21
CA ALA A 205 8.99 -70.70 -47.97
C ALA A 205 8.53 -69.28 -47.55
N ILE A 206 7.47 -68.77 -48.16
CA ILE A 206 6.83 -67.49 -47.77
C ILE A 206 6.30 -67.59 -46.34
N LYS A 207 5.56 -68.67 -46.00
CA LYS A 207 5.06 -68.90 -44.64
C LYS A 207 6.19 -68.97 -43.61
N GLN A 208 7.28 -69.67 -43.92
CA GLN A 208 8.42 -69.79 -43.01
C GLN A 208 9.12 -68.44 -42.79
N THR A 209 9.32 -67.67 -43.86
CA THR A 209 9.87 -66.30 -43.78
C THR A 209 8.96 -65.38 -42.98
N GLN A 210 7.64 -65.49 -43.17
CA GLN A 210 6.64 -64.73 -42.42
C GLN A 210 6.68 -65.05 -40.92
N VAL A 211 6.86 -66.32 -40.55
CA VAL A 211 7.03 -66.73 -39.14
C VAL A 211 8.33 -66.17 -38.55
N THR A 212 9.45 -66.20 -39.28
CA THR A 212 10.71 -65.61 -38.79
C THR A 212 10.63 -64.10 -38.64
N VAL A 213 9.99 -63.39 -39.58
CA VAL A 213 9.75 -61.94 -39.50
C VAL A 213 8.86 -61.62 -38.30
N GLN A 214 7.83 -62.41 -38.03
CA GLN A 214 7.00 -62.25 -36.83
C GLN A 214 7.79 -62.50 -35.54
N LYS A 215 8.69 -63.50 -35.51
CA LYS A 215 9.54 -63.77 -34.34
C LYS A 215 10.51 -62.62 -34.07
N ILE A 216 11.22 -62.16 -35.10
CA ILE A 216 12.12 -61.00 -35.01
C ILE A 216 11.33 -59.74 -34.63
N GLY A 217 10.14 -59.54 -35.20
CA GLY A 217 9.24 -58.44 -34.85
C GLY A 217 8.89 -58.43 -33.36
N LYS A 218 8.54 -59.59 -32.78
CA LYS A 218 8.28 -59.74 -31.35
C LYS A 218 9.52 -59.49 -30.49
N GLU A 219 10.70 -59.96 -30.91
CA GLU A 219 11.96 -59.70 -30.19
C GLU A 219 12.33 -58.21 -30.20
N ILE A 220 12.16 -57.53 -31.34
CA ILE A 220 12.37 -56.08 -31.46
C ILE A 220 11.37 -55.34 -30.58
N GLU A 221 10.09 -55.70 -30.62
CA GLU A 221 9.03 -55.08 -29.82
C GLU A 221 9.31 -55.23 -28.32
N GLU A 222 9.76 -56.41 -27.87
CA GLU A 222 10.13 -56.62 -26.48
C GLU A 222 11.37 -55.80 -26.08
N LYS A 223 12.38 -55.70 -26.96
CA LYS A 223 13.56 -54.86 -26.71
C LYS A 223 13.19 -53.38 -26.64
N LEU A 224 12.30 -52.91 -27.52
CA LEU A 224 11.78 -51.55 -27.51
C LEU A 224 10.96 -51.27 -26.24
N ARG A 225 10.15 -52.24 -25.80
CA ARG A 225 9.39 -52.17 -24.55
C ARG A 225 10.32 -52.00 -23.35
N LEU A 226 11.32 -52.87 -23.21
CA LEU A 226 12.30 -52.80 -22.13
C LEU A 226 13.12 -51.51 -22.17
N THR A 227 13.52 -51.05 -23.36
CA THR A 227 14.23 -49.78 -23.54
C THR A 227 13.36 -48.60 -23.16
N SER A 228 12.06 -48.63 -23.50
CA SER A 228 11.08 -47.62 -23.09
C SER A 228 10.92 -47.57 -21.57
N THR A 229 10.80 -48.73 -20.91
CA THR A 229 10.73 -48.81 -19.43
C THR A 229 12.01 -48.29 -18.77
N SER A 230 13.19 -48.69 -19.28
CA SER A 230 14.48 -48.20 -18.79
C SER A 230 14.63 -46.69 -18.96
N ASN A 231 14.22 -46.14 -20.11
CA ASN A 231 14.24 -44.70 -20.36
C ASN A 231 13.24 -43.96 -19.46
N GLY A 232 12.09 -44.56 -19.14
CA GLY A 232 11.15 -44.02 -18.16
C GLY A 232 11.79 -43.87 -16.77
N LEU A 233 12.42 -44.92 -16.28
CA LEU A 233 13.12 -44.92 -14.99
C LEU A 233 14.30 -43.92 -14.96
N LYS A 234 15.06 -43.79 -16.07
CA LYS A 234 16.13 -42.79 -16.18
C LYS A 234 15.58 -41.36 -16.10
N LYS A 235 14.49 -41.06 -16.82
CA LYS A 235 13.82 -39.76 -16.75
C LYS A 235 13.35 -39.43 -15.34
N GLU A 236 12.78 -40.41 -14.64
CA GLU A 236 12.33 -40.24 -13.26
C GLU A 236 13.51 -39.99 -12.31
N SER A 237 14.59 -40.75 -12.46
CA SER A 237 15.84 -40.54 -11.70
C SER A 237 16.42 -39.14 -11.92
N GLU A 238 16.54 -38.68 -13.17
CA GLU A 238 17.01 -37.33 -13.50
C GLU A 238 16.09 -36.24 -12.93
N CYS A 239 14.77 -36.42 -13.01
CA CYS A 239 13.79 -35.51 -12.44
C CYS A 239 13.94 -35.40 -10.92
N LEU A 240 14.11 -36.53 -10.23
CA LEU A 240 14.35 -36.57 -8.79
C LEU A 240 15.69 -35.92 -8.41
N GLN A 241 16.75 -36.15 -9.19
CA GLN A 241 18.05 -35.50 -8.97
C GLN A 241 17.96 -33.97 -9.09
N LEU A 242 17.27 -33.48 -10.12
CA LEU A 242 17.00 -32.05 -10.28
C LEU A 242 16.17 -31.49 -9.12
N LYS A 243 15.15 -32.23 -8.66
CA LYS A 243 14.34 -31.82 -7.52
C LYS A 243 15.17 -31.73 -6.24
N ILE A 244 16.06 -32.70 -5.98
CA ILE A 244 16.98 -32.67 -4.84
C ILE A 244 17.91 -31.46 -4.93
N LEU A 245 18.45 -31.15 -6.12
CA LEU A 245 19.31 -29.98 -6.32
C LEU A 245 18.58 -28.67 -6.00
N VAL A 246 17.35 -28.51 -6.51
CA VAL A 246 16.53 -27.32 -6.21
C VAL A 246 16.25 -27.20 -4.71
N LEU A 247 15.87 -28.30 -4.05
CA LEU A 247 15.62 -28.30 -2.61
C LEU A 247 16.88 -27.98 -1.79
N ARG A 248 18.06 -28.47 -2.19
CA ARG A 248 19.33 -28.13 -1.54
C ARG A 248 19.66 -26.64 -1.69
N ASN A 249 19.47 -26.08 -2.88
CA ASN A 249 19.67 -24.65 -3.13
C ASN A 249 18.69 -23.81 -2.30
N GLU A 250 17.43 -24.25 -2.19
CA GLU A 250 16.42 -23.58 -1.38
C GLU A 250 16.78 -23.61 0.12
N LEU A 251 17.19 -24.76 0.62
CA LEU A 251 17.64 -24.92 2.01
C LEU A 251 18.82 -23.98 2.33
N GLU A 252 19.80 -23.91 1.43
CA GLU A 252 20.97 -23.04 1.60
C GLU A 252 20.57 -21.55 1.58
N ARG A 253 19.64 -21.18 0.70
CA ARG A 253 19.07 -19.82 0.66
C ARG A 253 18.37 -19.47 1.97
N GLN A 254 17.53 -20.37 2.50
CA GLN A 254 16.83 -20.16 3.76
C GLN A 254 17.78 -20.09 4.95
N LYS A 255 18.81 -20.95 5.01
CA LYS A 255 19.84 -20.89 6.05
C LYS A 255 20.58 -19.55 6.05
N LYS A 256 20.93 -19.03 4.86
CA LYS A 256 21.57 -17.71 4.73
C LYS A 256 20.63 -16.58 5.16
N ALA A 257 19.35 -16.64 4.80
CA ALA A 257 18.36 -15.66 5.23
C ALA A 257 18.19 -15.67 6.76
N LEU A 258 18.05 -16.86 7.36
CA LEU A 258 17.95 -17.04 8.80
C LEU A 258 19.20 -16.52 9.53
N GLY A 259 20.40 -16.83 9.01
CA GLY A 259 21.65 -16.33 9.60
C GLY A 259 21.73 -14.80 9.61
N ARG A 260 21.24 -14.13 8.56
CA ARG A 260 21.15 -12.66 8.51
C ARG A 260 20.18 -12.12 9.55
N GLU A 261 19.01 -12.76 9.69
CA GLU A 261 17.98 -12.36 10.65
C GLU A 261 18.47 -12.52 12.09
N VAL A 262 19.15 -13.62 12.41
CA VAL A 262 19.72 -13.85 13.75
C VAL A 262 20.77 -12.79 14.09
N VAL A 263 21.65 -12.44 13.14
CA VAL A 263 22.65 -11.37 13.34
C VAL A 263 21.97 -10.01 13.51
N PHE A 264 20.90 -9.74 12.77
CA PHE A 264 20.13 -8.52 12.88
C PHE A 264 19.46 -8.40 14.25
N LEU A 265 18.72 -9.43 14.69
CA LEU A 265 18.07 -9.48 15.99
C LEU A 265 19.07 -9.35 17.14
N HIS A 266 20.23 -9.99 17.04
CA HIS A 266 21.27 -9.88 18.06
C HIS A 266 21.81 -8.46 18.17
N LYS A 267 22.03 -7.77 17.04
CA LYS A 267 22.45 -6.35 17.04
C LYS A 267 21.37 -5.45 17.65
N GLU A 268 20.10 -5.69 17.32
CA GLU A 268 18.98 -4.93 17.87
C GLU A 268 18.84 -5.15 19.38
N GLN A 269 19.01 -6.38 19.86
CA GLN A 269 19.00 -6.71 21.28
C GLN A 269 20.10 -5.98 22.05
N ILE A 270 21.33 -5.96 21.53
CA ILE A 270 22.44 -5.20 22.13
C ILE A 270 22.10 -3.71 22.15
N ALA A 271 21.63 -3.16 21.03
CA ALA A 271 21.27 -1.74 20.96
C ALA A 271 20.16 -1.35 21.95
N LEU A 272 19.17 -2.22 22.16
CA LEU A 272 18.12 -2.03 23.17
C LEU A 272 18.65 -2.13 24.59
N GLN A 273 19.57 -3.08 24.86
CA GLN A 273 20.22 -3.22 26.15
C GLN A 273 21.06 -1.98 26.49
N ASP A 274 21.85 -1.49 25.53
CA ASP A 274 22.65 -0.27 25.69
C ASP A 274 21.76 0.94 25.96
N LYS A 275 20.67 1.11 25.18
CA LYS A 275 19.68 2.16 25.42
C LYS A 275 19.03 2.04 26.80
N GLY A 276 18.69 0.83 27.24
CA GLY A 276 18.13 0.58 28.57
C GLY A 276 19.10 0.97 29.69
N SER A 277 20.38 0.63 29.53
CA SER A 277 21.43 0.99 30.50
C SER A 277 21.66 2.50 30.56
N ALA A 278 21.69 3.19 29.41
CA ALA A 278 21.83 4.64 29.32
C ALA A 278 20.64 5.36 29.98
N PHE A 279 19.42 4.92 29.70
CA PHE A 279 18.21 5.48 30.30
C PHE A 279 18.19 5.28 31.83
N SER A 280 18.59 4.10 32.31
CA SER A 280 18.68 3.83 33.75
C SER A 280 19.70 4.73 34.45
N ALA A 281 20.88 4.93 33.84
CA ALA A 281 21.91 5.83 34.36
C ALA A 281 21.44 7.29 34.40
N GLU A 282 20.76 7.75 33.34
CA GLU A 282 20.20 9.11 33.30
C GLU A 282 19.07 9.30 34.31
N HIS A 283 18.21 8.29 34.48
CA HIS A 283 17.15 8.31 35.48
C HIS A 283 17.71 8.43 36.90
N LEU A 284 18.74 7.66 37.24
CA LEU A 284 19.41 7.76 38.54
C LEU A 284 20.03 9.14 38.76
N LYS A 285 20.67 9.71 37.72
CA LYS A 285 21.21 11.07 37.77
C LYS A 285 20.13 12.12 38.02
N LEU A 286 19.00 12.03 37.32
CA LEU A 286 17.86 12.93 37.52
C LEU A 286 17.26 12.80 38.92
N GLN A 287 17.20 11.58 39.46
CA GLN A 287 16.72 11.34 40.82
C GLN A 287 17.62 12.04 41.86
N LEU A 288 18.95 11.88 41.74
CA LEU A 288 19.90 12.57 42.61
C LEU A 288 19.79 14.10 42.51
N GLN A 289 19.60 14.63 41.30
CA GLN A 289 19.39 16.07 41.09
C GLN A 289 18.09 16.55 41.74
N LYS A 290 17.01 15.78 41.63
CA LYS A 290 15.73 16.10 42.27
C LYS A 290 15.84 16.12 43.79
N GLU A 291 16.57 15.18 44.38
CA GLU A 291 16.85 15.14 45.82
C GLU A 291 17.65 16.37 46.25
N SER A 292 18.71 16.72 45.52
CA SER A 292 19.51 17.93 45.77
C SER A 292 18.68 19.22 45.69
N LEU A 293 17.81 19.35 44.68
CA LEU A 293 16.91 20.50 44.54
C LEU A 293 15.90 20.60 45.69
N ASN A 294 15.39 19.47 46.18
CA ASN A 294 14.49 19.45 47.32
C ASN A 294 15.19 19.92 48.60
N GLU A 295 16.44 19.51 48.83
CA GLU A 295 17.22 20.00 49.97
C GLU A 295 17.51 21.50 49.87
N LEU A 296 17.89 22.01 48.69
CA LEU A 296 18.09 23.44 48.48
C LEU A 296 16.80 24.24 48.71
N ARG A 297 15.64 23.69 48.31
CA ARG A 297 14.33 24.31 48.58
C ARG A 297 14.06 24.40 50.07
N LYS A 298 14.32 23.33 50.84
CA LYS A 298 14.17 23.33 52.31
C LYS A 298 15.08 24.36 52.97
N GLU A 299 16.33 24.46 52.52
CA GLU A 299 17.28 25.45 53.04
C GLU A 299 16.81 26.88 52.74
N CYS A 300 16.31 27.13 51.54
CA CYS A 300 15.75 28.42 51.14
C CYS A 300 14.54 28.81 52.01
N THR A 301 13.63 27.87 52.27
CA THR A 301 12.49 28.10 53.17
C THR A 301 12.94 28.40 54.59
N ALA A 302 13.91 27.66 55.12
CA ALA A 302 14.45 27.90 56.46
C ALA A 302 15.15 29.27 56.59
N LYS A 303 15.95 29.67 55.59
CA LYS A 303 16.57 31.01 55.56
C LYS A 303 15.54 32.12 55.49
N ARG A 304 14.46 31.94 54.71
CA ARG A 304 13.36 32.91 54.64
C ARG A 304 12.65 33.05 55.99
N GLU A 305 12.34 31.95 56.65
CA GLU A 305 11.71 31.97 57.98
C GLU A 305 12.61 32.65 59.02
N LEU A 306 13.90 32.32 59.02
CA LEU A 306 14.89 32.95 59.89
C LEU A 306 14.96 34.46 59.64
N PHE A 307 15.04 34.88 58.37
CA PHE A 307 15.05 36.29 57.99
C PHE A 307 13.81 37.03 58.51
N LEU A 308 12.62 36.48 58.30
CA LEU A 308 11.37 37.09 58.78
C LEU A 308 11.35 37.20 60.32
N LYS A 309 11.80 36.16 61.02
CA LYS A 309 11.90 36.16 62.48
C LYS A 309 12.88 37.20 62.99
N THR A 310 14.09 37.26 62.43
CA THR A 310 15.11 38.24 62.82
C THR A 310 14.67 39.66 62.49
N ASN A 311 14.03 39.89 61.34
CA ASN A 311 13.50 41.20 60.97
C ASN A 311 12.37 41.66 61.91
N ALA A 312 11.48 40.75 62.31
CA ALA A 312 10.45 41.05 63.31
C ALA A 312 11.07 41.39 64.67
N GLN A 313 12.07 40.64 65.11
CA GLN A 313 12.83 40.92 66.34
C GLN A 313 13.53 42.28 66.29
N LEU A 314 14.16 42.61 65.16
CA LEU A 314 14.80 43.91 64.94
C LEU A 314 13.77 45.04 65.03
N THR A 315 12.62 44.89 64.35
CA THR A 315 11.53 45.87 64.41
C THR A 315 11.02 46.10 65.84
N ILE A 316 10.84 45.02 66.61
CA ILE A 316 10.46 45.09 68.03
C ILE A 316 11.53 45.83 68.84
N ARG A 317 12.81 45.52 68.65
CA ARG A 317 13.91 46.18 69.39
C ARG A 317 14.03 47.66 69.04
N CYS A 318 13.94 48.03 67.77
CA CYS A 318 13.91 49.42 67.34
C CYS A 318 12.74 50.18 67.99
N ARG A 319 11.56 49.56 68.09
CA ARG A 319 10.41 50.15 68.79
C ARG A 319 10.66 50.35 70.28
N GLN A 320 11.29 49.38 70.95
CA GLN A 320 11.69 49.53 72.35
C GLN A 320 12.67 50.70 72.53
N LEU A 321 13.68 50.80 71.67
CA LEU A 321 14.65 51.91 71.70
C LEU A 321 13.97 53.27 71.47
N LEU A 322 13.01 53.37 70.54
CA LEU A 322 12.23 54.60 70.36
C LEU A 322 11.38 54.92 71.60
N SER A 323 10.82 53.91 72.26
CA SER A 323 10.10 54.10 73.52
C SER A 323 11.01 54.57 74.66
N GLU A 324 12.24 54.04 74.75
CA GLU A 324 13.25 54.50 75.71
C GLU A 324 13.69 55.95 75.40
N LEU A 325 13.83 56.32 74.12
CA LEU A 325 14.10 57.71 73.71
C LEU A 325 12.96 58.66 74.08
N SER A 326 11.71 58.21 73.98
CA SER A 326 10.54 59.00 74.40
C SER A 326 10.57 59.33 75.90
N TYR A 327 11.26 58.52 76.72
CA TYR A 327 11.48 58.81 78.14
C TYR A 327 12.62 59.81 78.36
N ILE A 328 13.69 59.75 77.55
CA ILE A 328 14.84 60.67 77.64
C ILE A 328 14.50 62.06 77.08
N TYR A 329 13.73 62.09 75.98
CA TYR A 329 13.30 63.29 75.27
C TYR A 329 11.76 63.38 75.22
N PRO A 330 11.09 63.62 76.36
CA PRO A 330 9.64 63.69 76.40
C PRO A 330 9.13 64.85 75.53
N ILE A 331 8.13 64.56 74.69
CA ILE A 331 7.41 65.57 73.88
C ILE A 331 5.99 65.74 74.40
N ASP A 332 5.80 66.79 75.19
CA ASP A 332 4.54 67.08 75.86
C ASP A 332 3.70 68.09 75.08
N LEU A 333 2.37 67.97 75.21
CA LEU A 333 1.41 68.90 74.63
C LEU A 333 0.62 69.53 75.79
N ASN A 334 0.67 70.85 75.91
CA ASN A 334 -0.12 71.57 76.91
C ASN A 334 -1.56 71.85 76.43
N GLU A 335 -2.46 72.22 77.34
CA GLU A 335 -3.88 72.54 77.08
C GLU A 335 -4.06 73.60 75.99
N HIS A 336 -3.09 74.51 75.83
CA HIS A 336 -3.05 75.54 74.80
C HIS A 336 -2.49 75.08 73.44
N ARG A 337 -2.36 73.76 73.21
CA ARG A 337 -1.76 73.15 72.00
C ARG A 337 -0.30 73.54 71.73
N ASP A 338 0.41 73.91 72.78
CA ASP A 338 1.84 74.20 72.75
C ASP A 338 2.66 72.93 72.96
N TYR A 339 3.67 72.70 72.12
CA TYR A 339 4.56 71.55 72.21
C TYR A 339 5.84 71.89 72.99
N PHE A 340 6.25 70.98 73.86
CA PHE A 340 7.45 71.08 74.69
C PHE A 340 8.34 69.87 74.44
N VAL A 341 9.65 70.06 74.48
CA VAL A 341 10.66 68.99 74.48
C VAL A 341 11.54 69.12 75.71
N CYS A 342 11.59 68.10 76.55
CA CYS A 342 12.30 68.13 77.85
C CYS A 342 11.92 69.35 78.72
N GLY A 343 10.63 69.73 78.72
CA GLY A 343 10.12 70.90 79.46
C GLY A 343 10.39 72.26 78.81
N VAL A 344 11.05 72.33 77.64
CA VAL A 344 11.32 73.59 76.92
C VAL A 344 10.36 73.74 75.74
N LYS A 345 9.70 74.90 75.64
CA LYS A 345 8.70 75.19 74.60
C LYS A 345 9.36 75.36 73.23
N LEU A 346 8.93 74.58 72.22
CA LEU A 346 9.33 74.80 70.82
C LEU A 346 8.10 75.18 69.98
N PRO A 347 7.99 76.45 69.53
CA PRO A 347 6.95 76.81 68.56
C PRO A 347 7.19 76.14 67.20
N ASN A 348 6.13 76.08 66.39
CA ASN A 348 6.25 75.70 64.98
C ASN A 348 7.04 76.76 64.20
N SER A 349 7.54 76.39 63.02
CA SER A 349 8.63 77.08 62.33
C SER A 349 8.40 78.56 61.92
N GLU A 350 7.22 79.13 62.16
CA GLU A 350 6.86 80.52 61.81
C GLU A 350 6.72 81.46 63.02
N ASP A 351 6.65 80.93 64.25
CA ASP A 351 6.31 81.68 65.47
C ASP A 351 7.51 81.86 66.44
N PHE A 352 8.74 81.97 65.90
CA PHE A 352 9.95 82.18 66.71
C PHE A 352 10.15 83.63 67.20
N GLN A 353 9.35 84.59 66.71
CA GLN A 353 9.53 86.04 66.93
C GLN A 353 9.28 86.52 68.38
N ALA A 354 8.52 85.77 69.19
CA ALA A 354 7.99 86.25 70.46
C ALA A 354 8.58 85.57 71.71
N LYS A 355 9.74 84.88 71.59
CA LYS A 355 10.29 84.04 72.67
C LYS A 355 11.79 84.19 72.84
N ASP A 356 12.26 83.73 73.99
CA ASP A 356 13.67 83.68 74.35
C ASP A 356 14.50 82.81 73.38
N ASP A 357 15.45 83.46 72.72
CA ASP A 357 16.39 82.87 71.75
C ASP A 357 17.17 81.69 72.35
N GLY A 358 17.49 81.75 73.65
CA GLY A 358 18.18 80.68 74.36
C GLY A 358 17.33 79.41 74.49
N SER A 359 16.06 79.57 74.86
CA SER A 359 15.09 78.48 74.98
C SER A 359 14.85 77.76 73.65
N ILE A 360 14.74 78.51 72.54
CA ILE A 360 14.56 77.93 71.19
C ILE A 360 15.80 77.12 70.79
N ALA A 361 17.01 77.65 71.03
CA ALA A 361 18.27 76.97 70.74
C ALA A 361 18.41 75.64 71.50
N VAL A 362 18.04 75.61 72.78
CA VAL A 362 18.05 74.41 73.61
C VAL A 362 17.05 73.37 73.09
N ALA A 363 15.81 73.77 72.81
CA ALA A 363 14.76 72.87 72.32
C ALA A 363 15.09 72.27 70.94
N LEU A 364 15.64 73.07 70.02
CA LEU A 364 16.14 72.57 68.73
C LEU A 364 17.37 71.67 68.91
N GLY A 365 18.23 71.95 69.88
CA GLY A 365 19.35 71.09 70.26
C GLY A 365 18.92 69.68 70.70
N TYR A 366 17.89 69.59 71.57
CA TYR A 366 17.29 68.32 71.96
C TYR A 366 16.63 67.61 70.77
N THR A 367 15.88 68.35 69.95
CA THR A 367 15.21 67.81 68.76
C THR A 367 16.23 67.25 67.75
N ALA A 368 17.32 67.98 67.51
CA ALA A 368 18.41 67.59 66.61
C ALA A 368 19.10 66.30 67.07
N HIS A 369 19.37 66.19 68.38
CA HIS A 369 19.93 64.97 68.95
C HIS A 369 18.97 63.78 68.85
N LEU A 370 17.70 64.00 69.19
CA LEU A 370 16.65 62.98 69.08
C LEU A 370 16.55 62.43 67.65
N VAL A 371 16.49 63.30 66.63
CA VAL A 371 16.47 62.89 65.22
C VAL A 371 17.72 62.10 64.82
N SER A 372 18.89 62.48 65.34
CA SER A 372 20.15 61.77 65.09
C SER A 372 20.15 60.36 65.72
N MET A 373 19.66 60.22 66.95
CA MET A 373 19.54 58.93 67.64
C MET A 373 18.52 58.01 66.95
N ILE A 374 17.39 58.56 66.52
CA ILE A 374 16.38 57.83 65.74
C ILE A 374 16.99 57.30 64.44
N SER A 375 17.67 58.15 63.68
CA SER A 375 18.37 57.76 62.46
C SER A 375 19.37 56.63 62.71
N PHE A 376 20.14 56.70 63.78
CA PHE A 376 21.11 55.67 64.15
C PHE A 376 20.44 54.34 64.52
N PHE A 377 19.39 54.35 65.32
CA PHE A 377 18.67 53.12 65.71
C PHE A 377 17.91 52.46 64.56
N LEU A 378 17.45 53.26 63.59
CA LEU A 378 16.75 52.77 62.41
C LEU A 378 17.70 52.46 61.24
N GLN A 379 19.00 52.73 61.40
CA GLN A 379 20.01 52.60 60.35
C GLN A 379 19.64 53.34 59.07
N VAL A 380 19.03 54.52 59.23
CA VAL A 380 18.62 55.39 58.14
C VAL A 380 19.64 56.51 57.99
N PRO A 381 20.35 56.63 56.85
CA PRO A 381 21.21 57.78 56.60
C PRO A 381 20.38 59.04 56.38
N LEU A 382 20.60 60.08 57.20
CA LEU A 382 19.95 61.38 57.03
C LEU A 382 20.48 62.10 55.79
N ARG A 383 19.58 62.68 54.98
CA ARG A 383 19.93 63.50 53.81
C ARG A 383 20.72 64.75 54.21
N TYR A 384 20.38 65.34 55.35
CA TYR A 384 21.03 66.51 55.90
C TYR A 384 21.72 66.16 57.21
N PRO A 385 23.02 65.85 57.23
CA PRO A 385 23.71 65.42 58.45
C PRO A 385 23.59 66.45 59.58
N VAL A 386 23.22 65.99 60.78
CA VAL A 386 23.10 66.82 61.97
C VAL A 386 24.41 66.74 62.77
N ILE A 387 24.99 67.90 63.08
CA ILE A 387 26.15 68.02 63.97
C ILE A 387 25.64 68.52 65.31
N HIS A 388 25.45 67.57 66.22
CA HIS A 388 24.95 67.88 67.56
C HIS A 388 26.04 68.55 68.42
N LYS A 389 25.73 69.74 68.93
CA LYS A 389 26.56 70.52 69.87
C LYS A 389 25.67 71.20 70.93
N GLY A 390 24.71 70.47 71.49
CA GLY A 390 23.74 71.00 72.45
C GLY A 390 22.91 72.15 71.84
N SER A 391 22.80 73.27 72.55
CA SER A 391 22.12 74.48 72.07
C SER A 391 22.80 75.15 70.87
N ARG A 392 24.01 74.73 70.49
CA ARG A 392 24.75 75.26 69.33
C ARG A 392 24.81 74.27 68.17
N SER A 393 23.83 73.37 68.08
CA SER A 393 23.76 72.36 67.02
C SER A 393 23.63 73.00 65.63
N THR A 394 24.15 72.30 64.61
CA THR A 394 24.16 72.75 63.21
C THR A 394 23.75 71.61 62.28
N ILE A 395 23.29 71.94 61.08
CA ILE A 395 22.86 70.96 60.07
C ILE A 395 23.52 71.26 58.73
N LYS A 396 23.89 70.21 57.98
CA LYS A 396 24.60 70.33 56.71
C LYS A 396 23.71 70.13 55.50
N ASP A 397 23.82 71.03 54.52
CA ASP A 397 23.27 70.83 53.18
C ASP A 397 24.36 70.43 52.17
N ASN A 398 24.45 69.12 51.94
CA ASN A 398 25.34 68.56 50.92
C ASN A 398 24.63 68.39 49.56
N ILE A 399 23.34 68.72 49.45
CA ILE A 399 22.51 68.48 48.27
C ILE A 399 22.43 69.73 47.40
N ASN A 400 22.42 70.92 48.00
CA ASN A 400 22.38 72.17 47.24
C ASN A 400 23.76 72.50 46.64
N ASP A 401 23.84 72.46 45.31
CA ASP A 401 25.08 72.72 44.55
C ASP A 401 25.47 74.20 44.50
N LYS A 402 24.57 75.11 44.90
CA LYS A 402 24.84 76.56 44.88
C LYS A 402 25.65 77.06 46.08
N LEU A 403 25.89 76.21 47.07
CA LEU A 403 26.58 76.56 48.32
C LEU A 403 28.07 76.19 48.25
N THR A 404 28.93 77.10 48.69
CA THR A 404 30.36 76.77 48.90
C THR A 404 30.55 75.92 50.15
N GLU A 405 31.66 75.18 50.27
CA GLU A 405 31.88 74.23 51.38
C GLU A 405 31.78 74.86 52.79
N LYS A 406 32.09 76.15 52.91
CA LYS A 406 31.97 76.93 54.16
C LYS A 406 30.54 77.38 54.48
N GLU A 407 29.66 77.42 53.49
CA GLU A 407 28.27 77.89 53.59
C GLU A 407 27.26 76.75 53.73
N ARG A 408 27.73 75.50 53.80
CA ARG A 408 26.88 74.31 53.91
C ARG A 408 26.40 74.03 55.32
N GLU A 409 26.97 74.68 56.34
CA GLU A 409 26.58 74.50 57.74
C GLU A 409 25.59 75.59 58.19
N PHE A 410 24.37 75.18 58.52
CA PHE A 410 23.31 76.07 58.97
C PHE A 410 23.08 75.92 60.48
N PRO A 411 23.00 77.03 61.24
CA PRO A 411 22.76 76.97 62.68
C PRO A 411 21.32 76.59 63.01
N LEU A 412 21.14 75.70 64.00
CA LEU A 412 19.83 75.39 64.60
C LEU A 412 19.57 76.25 65.85
N TYR A 413 20.17 77.42 65.91
CA TYR A 413 20.00 78.40 66.98
C TYR A 413 19.98 79.81 66.39
N PRO A 414 19.17 80.72 66.95
CA PRO A 414 19.15 82.11 66.52
C PRO A 414 20.51 82.77 66.81
N LYS A 415 21.08 83.42 65.79
CA LYS A 415 22.16 84.39 65.91
C LYS A 415 21.60 85.72 65.45
N GLY A 416 21.70 86.77 66.28
CA GLY A 416 21.03 88.09 66.13
C GLY A 416 21.37 88.93 64.89
N GLY A 417 21.35 88.33 63.70
CA GLY A 417 21.63 88.92 62.39
C GLY A 417 21.45 87.92 61.22
N GLU A 418 21.38 86.61 61.46
CA GLU A 418 21.36 85.54 60.42
C GLU A 418 20.05 84.73 60.43
N LYS A 419 18.90 85.40 60.55
CA LYS A 419 17.59 84.74 60.69
C LYS A 419 17.24 83.79 59.55
N LEU A 420 17.54 84.16 58.30
CA LEU A 420 17.27 83.32 57.13
C LEU A 420 18.05 82.00 57.15
N GLN A 421 19.30 82.01 57.66
CA GLN A 421 20.11 80.79 57.79
C GLN A 421 19.56 79.88 58.88
N PHE A 422 19.08 80.46 59.97
CA PHE A 422 18.39 79.73 61.04
C PHE A 422 17.08 79.08 60.56
N ASP A 423 16.21 79.86 59.92
CA ASP A 423 14.92 79.37 59.39
C ASP A 423 15.16 78.25 58.35
N TYR A 424 16.20 78.38 57.52
CA TYR A 424 16.61 77.34 56.59
C TYR A 424 17.16 76.09 57.30
N GLY A 425 17.97 76.24 58.34
CA GLY A 425 18.45 75.11 59.15
C GLY A 425 17.30 74.31 59.77
N VAL A 426 16.30 74.99 60.33
CA VAL A 426 15.08 74.35 60.88
C VAL A 426 14.29 73.64 59.77
N TYR A 427 14.18 74.25 58.59
CA TYR A 427 13.56 73.62 57.43
C TYR A 427 14.27 72.32 57.02
N LEU A 428 15.60 72.29 56.99
CA LEU A 428 16.39 71.08 56.69
C LEU A 428 16.17 69.99 57.75
N LEU A 429 16.09 70.36 59.04
CA LEU A 429 15.77 69.43 60.11
C LEU A 429 14.38 68.82 59.92
N ASN A 430 13.39 69.63 59.55
CA ASN A 430 12.05 69.14 59.23
C ASN A 430 12.02 68.24 58.00
N LYS A 431 12.89 68.47 57.00
CA LYS A 431 13.04 67.55 55.87
C LYS A 431 13.61 66.20 56.29
N ASN A 432 14.53 66.16 57.24
CA ASN A 432 15.00 64.89 57.82
C ASN A 432 13.88 64.16 58.58
N ILE A 433 13.06 64.88 59.35
CA ILE A 433 11.89 64.28 60.03
C ILE A 433 10.91 63.73 58.98
N ALA A 434 10.64 64.47 57.91
CA ALA A 434 9.80 64.02 56.82
C ALA A 434 10.38 62.80 56.08
N GLN A 435 11.70 62.72 55.92
CA GLN A 435 12.39 61.56 55.38
C GLN A 435 12.16 60.32 56.25
N LEU A 436 12.40 60.43 57.56
CA LEU A 436 12.18 59.32 58.51
C LEU A 436 10.73 58.84 58.45
N ARG A 437 9.77 59.76 58.47
CA ARG A 437 8.34 59.45 58.30
C ARG A 437 8.06 58.70 57.00
N TYR A 438 8.58 59.20 55.88
CA TYR A 438 8.35 58.61 54.57
C TYR A 438 8.92 57.19 54.44
N GLN A 439 10.14 56.94 54.93
CA GLN A 439 10.77 55.61 54.88
C GLN A 439 10.02 54.56 55.71
N HIS A 440 9.24 55.02 56.68
CA HIS A 440 8.39 54.20 57.53
C HIS A 440 6.89 54.30 57.17
N GLY A 441 6.57 54.77 55.96
CA GLY A 441 5.21 54.75 55.42
C GLY A 441 4.24 55.81 56.00
N LEU A 442 4.74 56.79 56.74
CA LEU A 442 3.96 57.92 57.25
C LEU A 442 4.06 59.13 56.31
N GLY A 443 2.92 59.72 55.95
CA GLY A 443 2.87 61.01 55.26
C GLY A 443 3.24 62.17 56.20
N THR A 444 3.75 63.26 55.66
CA THR A 444 4.04 64.49 56.42
C THR A 444 3.03 65.58 56.00
N PRO A 445 1.98 65.84 56.81
CA PRO A 445 0.89 66.74 56.42
C PRO A 445 1.32 68.21 56.34
N ASP A 446 2.13 68.67 57.28
CA ASP A 446 2.72 70.01 57.27
C ASP A 446 4.18 69.94 57.69
N LEU A 447 5.08 70.41 56.83
CA LEU A 447 6.53 70.39 57.08
C LEU A 447 6.94 71.38 58.19
N ARG A 448 6.13 72.41 58.46
CA ARG A 448 6.46 73.45 59.45
C ARG A 448 6.33 72.96 60.90
N GLN A 449 5.61 71.86 61.09
CA GLN A 449 5.32 71.25 62.39
C GLN A 449 6.44 70.32 62.85
N THR A 450 7.46 70.86 63.53
CA THR A 450 8.63 70.11 63.97
C THR A 450 8.30 69.01 64.99
N LEU A 451 7.90 69.39 66.22
CA LEU A 451 7.58 68.45 67.29
C LEU A 451 6.33 67.59 67.02
N PRO A 452 5.24 68.11 66.42
CA PRO A 452 4.06 67.27 66.12
C PRO A 452 4.40 66.11 65.19
N ASN A 453 5.17 66.37 64.12
CA ASN A 453 5.60 65.32 63.18
C ASN A 453 6.56 64.32 63.84
N LEU A 454 7.44 64.78 64.72
CA LEU A 454 8.39 63.92 65.42
C LEU A 454 7.69 63.04 66.47
N LYS A 455 6.78 63.61 67.26
CA LYS A 455 5.95 62.87 68.22
C LYS A 455 5.12 61.80 67.54
N ASN A 456 4.41 62.16 66.48
CA ASN A 456 3.61 61.21 65.71
C ASN A 456 4.48 60.10 65.08
N PHE A 457 5.71 60.42 64.67
CA PHE A 457 6.65 59.40 64.20
C PHE A 457 7.08 58.43 65.30
N MET A 458 7.38 58.92 66.51
CA MET A 458 7.75 58.04 67.63
C MET A 458 6.60 57.13 68.07
N GLU A 459 5.36 57.62 68.01
CA GLU A 459 4.16 56.85 68.38
C GLU A 459 3.75 55.82 67.30
N HIS A 460 3.82 56.19 66.02
CA HIS A 460 3.23 55.43 64.92
C HIS A 460 4.22 54.91 63.86
N GLY A 461 5.46 55.38 63.85
CA GLY A 461 6.44 55.10 62.79
C GLY A 461 6.87 53.63 62.68
N LEU A 462 6.79 52.88 63.77
CA LEU A 462 7.12 51.44 63.79
C LEU A 462 5.90 50.55 64.07
N MET A 463 4.68 51.06 63.88
CA MET A 463 3.49 50.21 63.94
C MET A 463 3.47 49.27 62.73
N VAL A 464 3.47 47.97 63.00
CA VAL A 464 3.35 46.92 61.98
C VAL A 464 2.03 47.13 61.24
N ARG A 465 2.10 47.48 59.95
CA ARG A 465 0.97 47.34 59.04
C ARG A 465 0.87 45.87 58.68
N TRP A 466 -0.20 45.24 59.12
CA TRP A 466 -0.60 43.90 58.71
C TRP A 466 -0.99 43.88 57.23
#